data_AF-A0A850KFK3-F1
#
_entry.id   AF-A0A850KFK3-F1
#
_cell.length_a   1.000
_cell.length_b   1.000
_cell.length_c   1.000
_cell.angle_alpha   90.00
_cell.angle_beta   90.00
_cell.angle_gamma   90.00
#
_symmetry.space_group_name_H-M   'P 1'
#
loop_
_entity.id
_entity.type
_entity.pdbx_description
1 polymer ?
#
loop_
_entity_poly.entity_id
_entity_poly.type
_entity_poly.pdbx_seq_one_letter_code
_entity_poly.pdbx_strand_id
1 'polypeptide(L)'
;MKKLNKELKTISRFEEAIQEVSRGNLKFGICILFLVMVGLFSAAQVNAPGSQVFIVLAGLLGAYMALNIGANDVANNIGPAVGSKALTMTGALVIAAICEAAGAIVAGGDVVSTVRKGIIDPSAMASNLMFIHAMMAALFAAALWVNLATYIGAPVSTTHSVVGGVMGAGIAATGLDAVHWASMGKIAASWV
;
A
#
# COMPACT_ATOMS: atom_id res chain seq x y z
N MET A 1 -20.36 30.01 42.07
CA MET A 1 -20.48 28.59 41.63
C MET A 1 -20.96 28.41 40.19
N LYS A 2 -22.08 29.03 39.73
CA LYS A 2 -22.58 28.85 38.34
C LYS A 2 -21.59 29.29 37.23
N LYS A 3 -20.84 30.37 37.44
CA LYS A 3 -19.84 30.89 36.48
C LYS A 3 -18.65 29.92 36.32
N LEU A 4 -18.13 29.40 37.43
CA LEU A 4 -17.05 28.42 37.47
C LEU A 4 -17.41 27.10 36.75
N ASN A 5 -18.63 26.60 36.94
CA ASN A 5 -19.13 25.41 36.23
C ASN A 5 -19.28 25.61 34.72
N LYS A 6 -19.56 26.84 34.28
CA LYS A 6 -19.63 27.18 32.86
C LYS A 6 -18.24 27.19 32.24
N GLU A 7 -17.26 27.78 32.92
CA GLU A 7 -15.87 27.83 32.48
C GLU A 7 -15.22 26.43 32.45
N LEU A 8 -15.45 25.59 33.47
CA LEU A 8 -14.99 24.19 33.48
C LEU A 8 -15.55 23.39 32.30
N LYS A 9 -16.83 23.56 31.96
CA LYS A 9 -17.43 22.92 30.77
C LYS A 9 -16.86 23.47 29.46
N THR A 10 -16.52 24.75 29.40
CA THR A 10 -15.89 25.33 28.20
C THR A 10 -14.47 24.79 28.02
N ILE A 11 -13.71 24.67 29.10
CA ILE A 11 -12.36 24.10 29.08
C ILE A 11 -12.40 22.61 28.71
N SER A 12 -13.28 21.80 29.31
CA SER A 12 -13.36 20.37 28.96
C SER A 12 -13.79 20.15 27.51
N ARG A 13 -14.72 20.97 26.98
CA ARG A 13 -15.11 20.92 25.57
C ARG A 13 -13.97 21.33 24.64
N PHE A 14 -13.11 22.26 25.07
CA PHE A 14 -11.91 22.62 24.32
C PHE A 14 -10.89 21.48 24.33
N GLU A 15 -10.69 20.82 25.47
CA GLU A 15 -9.82 19.64 25.58
C GLU A 15 -10.32 18.49 24.72
N GLU A 16 -11.62 18.16 24.76
CA GLU A 16 -12.25 17.13 23.92
C GLU A 16 -12.08 17.44 22.43
N ALA A 17 -12.30 18.69 22.01
CA ALA A 17 -12.11 19.12 20.63
C ALA A 17 -10.63 19.06 20.18
N ILE A 18 -9.69 19.47 21.04
CA ILE A 18 -8.25 19.34 20.78
C ILE A 18 -7.86 17.87 20.68
N GLN A 19 -8.44 17.00 21.52
CA GLN A 19 -8.16 15.57 21.53
C GLN A 19 -8.71 14.88 20.27
N GLU A 20 -9.86 15.32 19.76
CA GLU A 20 -10.46 14.83 18.52
C GLU A 20 -9.65 15.28 17.29
N VAL A 21 -9.25 16.55 17.23
CA VAL A 21 -8.35 17.08 16.19
C VAL A 21 -6.97 16.38 16.24
N SER A 22 -6.42 16.19 17.44
CA SER A 22 -5.16 15.48 17.64
C SER A 22 -5.22 14.03 17.19
N ARG A 23 -6.35 13.34 17.38
CA ARG A 23 -6.53 11.94 16.95
C ARG A 23 -6.62 11.79 15.44
N GLY A 24 -7.24 12.75 14.74
CA GLY A 24 -7.24 12.79 13.27
C GLY A 24 -5.85 13.03 12.70
N ASN A 25 -5.11 13.97 13.29
CA ASN A 25 -3.78 14.36 12.81
C ASN A 25 -2.71 13.29 13.08
N LEU A 26 -2.87 12.47 14.12
CA LEU A 26 -1.88 11.44 14.46
C LEU A 26 -1.75 10.36 13.37
N LYS A 27 -2.88 9.88 12.82
CA LYS A 27 -2.86 8.85 11.75
C LYS A 27 -2.14 9.36 10.51
N PHE A 28 -2.47 10.59 10.11
CA PHE A 28 -1.82 11.25 8.98
C PHE A 28 -0.33 11.48 9.24
N GLY A 29 0.04 11.88 10.45
CA GLY A 29 1.43 12.05 10.87
C GLY A 29 2.24 10.76 10.81
N ILE A 30 1.68 9.63 11.24
CA ILE A 30 2.34 8.31 11.17
C ILE A 30 2.54 7.89 9.71
N CYS A 31 1.54 8.09 8.84
CA CYS A 31 1.67 7.78 7.41
C CYS A 31 2.76 8.63 6.75
N ILE A 32 2.80 9.94 7.02
CA ILE A 32 3.87 10.82 6.51
C ILE A 32 5.23 10.37 7.02
N LEU A 33 5.34 10.08 8.32
CA LEU A 33 6.60 9.63 8.91
C LEU A 33 7.08 8.35 8.23
N PHE A 34 6.19 7.39 7.97
CA PHE A 34 6.51 6.17 7.24
C PHE A 34 7.01 6.46 5.81
N LEU A 35 6.32 7.33 5.06
CA LEU A 35 6.75 7.73 3.71
C LEU A 35 8.12 8.41 3.73
N VAL A 36 8.37 9.32 4.68
CA VAL A 36 9.67 10.00 4.84
C VAL A 36 10.76 8.99 5.17
N MET A 37 10.52 8.05 6.09
CA MET A 37 11.48 7.00 6.43
C MET A 37 11.84 6.14 5.22
N VAL A 38 10.85 5.72 4.42
CA VAL A 38 11.12 4.95 3.19
C VAL A 38 11.86 5.78 2.16
N GLY A 39 11.51 7.06 2.00
CA GLY A 39 12.21 7.97 1.09
C GLY A 39 13.68 8.15 1.45
N LEU A 40 13.98 8.40 2.72
CA LEU A 40 15.35 8.52 3.24
C LEU A 40 16.13 7.21 3.12
N PHE A 41 15.49 6.08 3.46
CA PHE A 41 16.10 4.76 3.29
C PHE A 41 16.43 4.50 1.83
N SER A 42 15.50 4.75 0.92
CA SER A 42 15.71 4.57 -0.53
C SER A 42 16.83 5.48 -1.06
N ALA A 43 16.93 6.71 -0.56
CA ALA A 43 17.98 7.65 -0.93
C ALA A 43 19.37 7.19 -0.44
N ALA A 44 19.44 6.61 0.76
CA ALA A 44 20.68 6.11 1.37
C ALA A 44 21.24 4.85 0.67
N GLN A 45 20.38 4.07 0.02
CA GLN A 45 20.77 2.81 -0.62
C GLN A 45 21.36 2.99 -2.03
N VAL A 46 21.42 4.21 -2.57
CA VAL A 46 21.86 4.46 -3.95
C VAL A 46 23.04 5.43 -3.98
N ASN A 47 24.17 4.94 -4.49
CA ASN A 47 25.42 5.71 -4.62
C ASN A 47 25.68 6.24 -6.04
N ALA A 48 24.76 6.03 -6.98
CA ALA A 48 24.92 6.40 -8.39
C ALA A 48 24.11 7.68 -8.75
N PRO A 49 24.77 8.76 -9.23
CA PRO A 49 24.09 9.96 -9.71
C PRO A 49 23.21 9.63 -10.93
N GLY A 50 21.90 9.93 -10.87
CA GLY A 50 20.95 9.77 -11.98
C GLY A 50 19.85 8.72 -11.75
N SER A 51 20.15 7.56 -11.15
CA SER A 51 19.14 6.53 -10.83
C SER A 51 18.45 6.75 -9.47
N GLN A 52 19.04 7.60 -8.63
CA GLN A 52 18.60 7.87 -7.26
C GLN A 52 17.17 8.42 -7.21
N VAL A 53 16.79 9.28 -8.15
CA VAL A 53 15.43 9.85 -8.22
C VAL A 53 14.38 8.76 -8.47
N PHE A 54 14.63 7.87 -9.43
CA PHE A 54 13.69 6.79 -9.76
C PHE A 54 13.51 5.80 -8.61
N ILE A 55 14.59 5.47 -7.90
CA ILE A 55 14.53 4.54 -6.76
C ILE A 55 13.78 5.17 -5.59
N VAL A 56 14.04 6.44 -5.28
CA VAL A 56 13.29 7.16 -4.24
C VAL A 56 11.81 7.25 -4.60
N LEU A 57 11.47 7.61 -5.83
CA LEU A 57 10.08 7.67 -6.28
C LEU A 57 9.40 6.30 -6.24
N ALA A 58 10.06 5.25 -6.75
CA ALA A 58 9.53 3.89 -6.69
C ALA A 58 9.34 3.42 -5.25
N GLY A 59 10.27 3.75 -4.34
CA GLY A 59 10.16 3.47 -2.92
C GLY A 59 8.97 4.18 -2.26
N LEU A 60 8.75 5.47 -2.58
CA LEU A 60 7.61 6.23 -2.09
C LEU A 60 6.27 5.69 -2.62
N LEU A 61 6.21 5.34 -3.90
CA LEU A 61 5.02 4.71 -4.50
C LEU A 61 4.75 3.32 -3.89
N GLY A 62 5.80 2.54 -3.63
CA GLY A 62 5.70 1.26 -2.93
C GLY A 62 5.21 1.40 -1.50
N ALA A 63 5.72 2.39 -0.77
CA ALA A 63 5.26 2.71 0.58
C ALA A 63 3.80 3.17 0.59
N TYR A 64 3.40 4.01 -0.37
CA TYR A 64 2.01 4.41 -0.53
C TYR A 64 1.09 3.22 -0.82
N MET A 65 1.50 2.32 -1.72
CA MET A 65 0.77 1.07 -1.96
C MET A 65 0.70 0.19 -0.71
N ALA A 66 1.79 0.05 0.05
CA ALA A 66 1.83 -0.75 1.27
C ALA A 66 0.84 -0.23 2.34
N LEU A 67 0.73 1.10 2.49
CA LEU A 67 -0.29 1.71 3.35
C LEU A 67 -1.71 1.37 2.89
N ASN A 68 -1.96 1.41 1.58
CA ASN A 68 -3.28 1.09 1.01
C ASN A 68 -3.63 -0.40 1.16
N ILE A 69 -2.66 -1.30 0.96
CA ILE A 69 -2.83 -2.74 1.20
C ILE A 69 -3.21 -2.97 2.67
N GLY A 70 -2.44 -2.41 3.61
CA GLY A 70 -2.74 -2.54 5.03
C GLY A 70 -4.13 -2.01 5.39
N ALA A 71 -4.53 -0.86 4.85
CA ALA A 71 -5.85 -0.27 5.12
C ALA A 71 -7.01 -1.08 4.53
N ASN A 72 -6.85 -1.65 3.33
CA ASN A 72 -7.86 -2.46 2.66
C ASN A 72 -7.98 -3.87 3.27
N ASP A 73 -6.84 -4.51 3.55
CA ASP A 73 -6.79 -5.94 3.88
C ASP A 73 -6.92 -6.20 5.39
N VAL A 74 -6.75 -5.19 6.25
CA VAL A 74 -6.89 -5.33 7.71
C VAL A 74 -8.29 -5.85 8.11
N ALA A 75 -9.34 -5.49 7.37
CA ALA A 75 -10.68 -5.98 7.68
C ALA A 75 -10.81 -7.49 7.44
N ASN A 76 -10.10 -8.02 6.44
CA ASN A 76 -10.16 -9.43 6.06
C ASN A 76 -9.45 -10.35 7.06
N ASN A 77 -8.30 -9.93 7.59
CA ASN A 77 -7.47 -10.78 8.45
C ASN A 77 -7.85 -10.71 9.95
N ILE A 78 -8.33 -9.56 10.46
CA ILE A 78 -8.74 -9.47 11.89
C ILE A 78 -10.25 -9.56 12.12
N GLY A 79 -11.07 -9.41 11.08
CA GLY A 79 -12.54 -9.38 11.17
C GLY A 79 -13.14 -10.56 11.96
N PRO A 80 -12.82 -11.83 11.63
CA PRO A 80 -13.34 -12.97 12.37
C PRO A 80 -12.88 -13.04 13.84
N ALA A 81 -11.62 -12.69 14.12
CA ALA A 81 -11.06 -12.75 15.47
C ALA A 81 -11.66 -11.70 16.41
N VAL A 82 -11.88 -10.48 15.90
CA VAL A 82 -12.52 -9.40 16.66
C VAL A 82 -14.03 -9.60 16.71
N GLY A 83 -14.66 -10.03 15.60
CA GLY A 83 -16.10 -10.25 15.49
C GLY A 83 -16.61 -11.39 16.38
N SER A 84 -15.82 -12.45 16.57
CA SER A 84 -16.11 -13.55 17.51
C SER A 84 -15.80 -13.19 18.97
N LYS A 85 -15.25 -11.99 19.25
CA LYS A 85 -14.75 -11.55 20.56
C LYS A 85 -13.60 -12.41 21.10
N ALA A 86 -12.89 -13.16 20.25
CA ALA A 86 -11.71 -13.92 20.64
C ALA A 86 -10.52 -12.99 20.96
N LEU A 87 -10.41 -11.87 20.26
CA LEU A 87 -9.38 -10.85 20.47
C LEU A 87 -9.97 -9.44 20.56
N THR A 88 -9.29 -8.56 21.30
CA THR A 88 -9.56 -7.13 21.24
C THR A 88 -9.02 -6.54 19.93
N MET A 89 -9.60 -5.41 19.50
CA MET A 89 -9.13 -4.71 18.29
C MET A 89 -7.63 -4.41 18.33
N THR A 90 -7.14 -3.89 19.47
CA THR A 90 -5.72 -3.57 19.64
C THR A 90 -4.84 -4.82 19.60
N GLY A 91 -5.24 -5.91 20.26
CA GLY A 91 -4.48 -7.16 20.23
C GLY A 91 -4.41 -7.76 18.83
N ALA A 92 -5.53 -7.74 18.10
CA ALA A 92 -5.59 -8.26 16.74
C ALA A 92 -4.73 -7.44 15.77
N LEU A 93 -4.72 -6.10 15.89
CA LEU A 93 -3.87 -5.22 15.07
C LEU A 93 -2.37 -5.44 15.30
N VAL A 94 -1.94 -5.67 16.54
CA VAL A 94 -0.53 -5.96 16.85
C VAL A 94 -0.09 -7.29 16.24
N ILE A 95 -0.91 -8.32 16.37
CA ILE A 95 -0.63 -9.64 15.77
C ILE A 95 -0.59 -9.53 14.25
N ALA A 96 -1.58 -8.86 13.65
CA ALA A 96 -1.61 -8.63 12.20
C ALA A 96 -0.35 -7.92 11.72
N ALA A 97 0.06 -6.83 12.38
CA ALA A 97 1.27 -6.10 12.00
C ALA A 97 2.53 -6.97 12.00
N ILE A 98 2.71 -7.83 13.01
CA ILE A 98 3.85 -8.74 13.11
C ILE A 98 3.78 -9.82 12.04
N CYS A 99 2.63 -10.48 11.90
CA CYS A 99 2.45 -11.60 10.97
C CYS A 99 2.55 -11.15 9.50
N GLU A 100 1.96 -10.00 9.15
CA GLU A 100 2.02 -9.43 7.80
C GLU A 100 3.46 -9.02 7.45
N ALA A 101 4.17 -8.34 8.37
CA ALA A 101 5.57 -7.97 8.16
C ALA A 101 6.47 -9.21 8.02
N ALA A 102 6.28 -10.21 8.87
CA ALA A 102 7.03 -11.46 8.80
C ALA A 102 6.75 -12.23 7.50
N GLY A 103 5.49 -12.33 7.10
CA GLY A 103 5.07 -12.97 5.84
C GLY A 103 5.68 -12.28 4.62
N ALA A 104 5.66 -10.94 4.59
CA ALA A 104 6.28 -10.17 3.52
C ALA A 104 7.79 -10.42 3.40
N ILE A 105 8.50 -10.55 4.52
CA ILE A 105 9.95 -10.80 4.54
C ILE A 105 10.28 -12.25 4.15
N VAL A 106 9.53 -13.23 4.66
CA VAL A 106 9.84 -14.66 4.49
C VAL A 106 9.36 -15.20 3.14
N ALA A 107 8.17 -14.81 2.70
CA ALA A 107 7.50 -15.40 1.54
C ALA A 107 7.23 -14.40 0.39
N GLY A 108 7.50 -13.10 0.59
CA GLY A 108 7.21 -12.07 -0.42
C GLY A 108 8.07 -12.18 -1.69
N GLY A 109 9.24 -12.80 -1.62
CA GLY A 109 10.20 -12.88 -2.73
C GLY A 109 9.63 -13.53 -4.00
N ASP A 110 8.92 -14.64 -3.86
CA ASP A 110 8.38 -15.39 -5.00
C ASP A 110 7.26 -14.62 -5.72
N VAL A 111 6.41 -13.93 -4.94
CA VAL A 111 5.34 -13.07 -5.48
C VAL A 111 5.94 -11.88 -6.21
N VAL A 112 6.94 -11.21 -5.61
CA VAL A 112 7.64 -10.09 -6.26
C VAL A 112 8.32 -10.54 -7.56
N SER A 113 8.92 -11.73 -7.59
CA SER A 113 9.51 -12.31 -8.80
C SER A 113 8.46 -12.51 -9.91
N THR A 114 7.31 -13.08 -9.54
CA THR A 114 6.19 -13.33 -10.46
C THR A 114 5.61 -12.02 -11.00
N VAL A 115 5.40 -11.01 -10.16
CA VAL A 115 4.89 -9.71 -10.62
C VAL A 115 5.90 -9.00 -11.52
N ARG A 116 7.20 -9.07 -11.20
CA ARG A 116 8.26 -8.39 -11.95
C ARG A 116 8.51 -8.98 -13.34
N LYS A 117 8.49 -10.30 -13.49
CA LYS A 117 8.90 -10.99 -14.74
C LYS A 117 7.87 -11.96 -15.30
N GLY A 118 6.88 -12.35 -14.50
CA GLY A 118 5.89 -13.35 -14.89
C GLY A 118 4.71 -12.77 -15.67
N ILE A 119 4.50 -11.45 -15.62
CA ILE A 119 3.35 -10.80 -16.27
C ILE A 119 3.76 -10.12 -17.58
N ILE A 120 4.87 -9.37 -17.57
CA ILE A 120 5.40 -8.65 -18.73
C ILE A 120 6.85 -9.06 -18.95
N ASP A 121 7.22 -9.25 -20.21
CA ASP A 121 8.59 -9.55 -20.60
C ASP A 121 9.45 -8.28 -20.51
N PRO A 122 10.45 -8.19 -19.61
CA PRO A 122 11.34 -7.05 -19.58
C PRO A 122 12.15 -6.90 -20.88
N SER A 123 12.37 -7.99 -21.62
CA SER A 123 13.11 -7.98 -22.89
C SER A 123 12.30 -7.43 -24.06
N ALA A 124 10.96 -7.44 -23.97
CA ALA A 124 10.09 -6.80 -24.95
C ALA A 124 10.13 -5.26 -24.88
N MET A 125 10.69 -4.70 -23.80
CA MET A 125 10.81 -3.26 -23.65
C MET A 125 12.09 -2.71 -24.28
N ALA A 126 11.95 -1.63 -25.06
CA ALA A 126 13.07 -0.98 -25.76
C ALA A 126 14.15 -0.41 -24.84
N SER A 127 13.85 -0.15 -23.56
CA SER A 127 14.85 0.30 -22.59
C SER A 127 14.47 -0.02 -21.15
N ASN A 128 15.49 -0.11 -20.28
CA ASN A 128 15.28 -0.21 -18.82
C ASN A 128 14.48 0.98 -18.26
N LEU A 129 14.65 2.15 -18.86
CA LEU A 129 13.93 3.35 -18.43
C LEU A 129 12.42 3.20 -18.70
N MET A 130 12.05 2.66 -19.85
CA MET A 130 10.65 2.36 -20.20
C MET A 130 10.03 1.37 -19.20
N PHE A 131 10.77 0.31 -18.85
CA PHE A 131 10.33 -0.67 -17.86
C PHE A 131 10.11 -0.05 -16.48
N ILE A 132 11.04 0.80 -16.01
CA ILE A 132 10.91 1.50 -14.73
C ILE A 132 9.65 2.39 -14.72
N HIS A 133 9.41 3.17 -15.78
CA HIS A 133 8.22 4.01 -15.88
C HIS A 133 6.92 3.19 -15.91
N ALA A 134 6.89 2.09 -16.66
CA ALA A 134 5.73 1.21 -16.70
C ALA A 134 5.42 0.62 -15.31
N MET A 135 6.44 0.14 -14.59
CA MET A 135 6.24 -0.42 -13.24
C MET A 135 5.84 0.64 -12.22
N MET A 136 6.39 1.85 -12.29
CA MET A 136 5.94 2.96 -11.43
C MET A 136 4.49 3.36 -11.73
N ALA A 137 4.10 3.42 -13.01
CA ALA A 137 2.73 3.72 -13.43
C ALA A 137 1.75 2.64 -12.95
N ALA A 138 2.11 1.36 -13.10
CA ALA A 138 1.35 0.22 -12.60
C ALA A 138 1.11 0.32 -11.09
N LEU A 139 2.17 0.58 -10.33
CA LEU A 139 2.13 0.68 -8.87
C LEU A 139 1.28 1.87 -8.41
N PHE A 140 1.44 3.03 -9.08
CA PHE A 140 0.65 4.21 -8.77
C PHE A 140 -0.84 4.02 -9.11
N ALA A 141 -1.16 3.44 -10.26
CA ALA A 141 -2.54 3.16 -10.66
C ALA A 141 -3.22 2.18 -9.70
N ALA A 142 -2.53 1.09 -9.33
CA ALA A 142 -3.03 0.13 -8.35
C ALA A 142 -3.25 0.80 -6.98
N ALA A 143 -2.29 1.60 -6.52
CA ALA A 143 -2.39 2.30 -5.24
C ALA A 143 -3.55 3.29 -5.21
N LEU A 144 -3.73 4.09 -6.27
CA LEU A 144 -4.85 5.02 -6.38
C LEU A 144 -6.19 4.28 -6.37
N TRP A 145 -6.31 3.18 -7.12
CA TRP A 145 -7.53 2.39 -7.16
C TRP A 145 -7.88 1.80 -5.79
N VAL A 146 -6.91 1.14 -5.14
CA VAL A 146 -7.12 0.55 -3.80
C VAL A 146 -7.44 1.65 -2.78
N ASN A 147 -6.77 2.81 -2.86
CA ASN A 147 -7.05 3.93 -1.97
C ASN A 147 -8.48 4.45 -2.13
N LEU A 148 -8.93 4.63 -3.38
CA LEU A 148 -10.30 5.05 -3.68
C LEU A 148 -11.32 4.03 -3.17
N ALA A 149 -11.10 2.74 -3.43
CA ALA A 149 -11.97 1.68 -2.96
C ALA A 149 -12.06 1.63 -1.42
N THR A 150 -10.91 1.75 -0.74
CA THR A 150 -10.83 1.82 0.72
C THR A 150 -11.56 3.05 1.25
N TYR A 151 -11.44 4.21 0.58
CA TYR A 151 -12.11 5.45 0.98
C TYR A 151 -13.64 5.32 0.93
N ILE A 152 -14.18 4.63 -0.07
CA ILE A 152 -15.62 4.36 -0.17
C ILE A 152 -16.08 3.13 0.64
N GLY A 153 -15.18 2.46 1.34
CA GLY A 153 -15.47 1.27 2.17
C GLY A 153 -15.74 -0.01 1.37
N ALA A 154 -15.32 -0.07 0.10
CA ALA A 154 -15.48 -1.24 -0.75
C ALA A 154 -14.27 -2.17 -0.59
N PRO A 155 -14.45 -3.42 -0.12
CA PRO A 155 -13.36 -4.39 -0.07
C PRO A 155 -13.01 -4.82 -1.50
N VAL A 156 -11.77 -4.53 -1.93
CA VAL A 156 -11.27 -4.92 -3.26
C VAL A 156 -10.05 -5.82 -3.14
N SER A 157 -9.72 -6.53 -4.21
CA SER A 157 -8.51 -7.35 -4.26
C SER A 157 -7.30 -6.51 -4.65
N THR A 158 -6.34 -6.40 -3.73
CA THR A 158 -5.05 -5.72 -3.95
C THR A 158 -4.21 -6.45 -5.01
N THR A 159 -4.23 -7.79 -5.03
CA THR A 159 -3.54 -8.60 -6.04
C THR A 159 -4.06 -8.36 -7.45
N HIS A 160 -5.38 -8.37 -7.67
CA HIS A 160 -5.97 -8.05 -8.97
C HIS A 160 -5.60 -6.63 -9.41
N SER A 161 -5.58 -5.68 -8.47
CA SER A 161 -5.23 -4.29 -8.75
C SER A 161 -3.78 -4.15 -9.23
N VAL A 162 -2.83 -4.82 -8.57
CA VAL A 162 -1.41 -4.80 -8.97
C VAL A 162 -1.20 -5.55 -10.29
N VAL A 163 -1.73 -6.77 -10.43
CA VAL A 163 -1.58 -7.57 -11.65
C VAL A 163 -2.19 -6.87 -12.86
N GLY A 164 -3.40 -6.31 -12.71
CA GLY A 164 -4.07 -5.53 -13.75
C GLY A 164 -3.33 -4.23 -14.07
N GLY A 165 -2.80 -3.53 -13.06
CA GLY A 165 -1.97 -2.34 -13.26
C GLY A 165 -0.68 -2.64 -14.02
N VAL A 166 -0.01 -3.74 -13.68
CA VAL A 166 1.20 -4.22 -14.39
C VAL A 166 0.84 -4.53 -15.84
N MET A 167 -0.13 -5.43 -16.07
CA MET A 167 -0.58 -5.80 -17.41
C MET A 167 -0.96 -4.57 -18.26
N GLY A 168 -1.77 -3.66 -17.71
CA GLY A 168 -2.20 -2.44 -18.40
C GLY A 168 -1.03 -1.51 -18.76
N ALA A 169 -0.07 -1.34 -17.85
CA ALA A 169 1.13 -0.54 -18.13
C ALA A 169 2.02 -1.16 -19.22
N GLY A 170 2.16 -2.49 -19.25
CA GLY A 170 2.89 -3.17 -20.33
C GLY A 170 2.20 -3.07 -21.68
N ILE A 171 0.88 -3.25 -21.71
CA ILE A 171 0.10 -3.07 -22.94
C ILE A 171 0.23 -1.64 -23.45
N ALA A 172 0.18 -0.65 -22.56
CA ALA A 172 0.35 0.75 -22.93
C ALA A 172 1.78 1.08 -23.43
N ALA A 173 2.81 0.42 -22.89
CA ALA A 173 4.19 0.67 -23.27
C ALA A 173 4.60 -0.01 -24.60
N THR A 174 4.13 -1.23 -24.83
CA THR A 174 4.70 -2.13 -25.85
C THR A 174 3.66 -2.95 -26.63
N GLY A 175 2.37 -2.78 -26.35
CA GLY A 175 1.28 -3.52 -26.99
C GLY A 175 0.94 -4.85 -26.31
N LEU A 176 -0.07 -5.54 -26.85
CA LEU A 176 -0.62 -6.79 -26.28
C LEU A 176 0.38 -7.96 -26.26
N ASP A 177 1.34 -7.95 -27.18
CA ASP A 177 2.33 -9.01 -27.32
C ASP A 177 3.38 -9.02 -26.19
N ALA A 178 3.47 -7.94 -25.42
CA ALA A 178 4.39 -7.84 -24.28
C ALA A 178 3.92 -8.63 -23.05
N VAL A 179 2.67 -9.08 -23.03
CA VAL A 179 2.07 -9.82 -21.92
C VAL A 179 2.38 -11.31 -22.07
N HIS A 180 2.86 -11.94 -21.01
CA HIS A 180 3.01 -13.39 -20.95
C HIS A 180 1.64 -14.06 -20.74
N TRP A 181 0.87 -14.23 -21.81
CA TRP A 181 -0.50 -14.77 -21.75
C TRP A 181 -0.59 -16.15 -21.10
N ALA A 182 0.41 -17.01 -21.25
CA ALA A 182 0.44 -18.31 -20.58
C ALA A 182 0.55 -18.17 -19.05
N SER A 183 1.40 -17.27 -18.56
CA SER A 183 1.52 -16.98 -17.12
C SER A 183 0.29 -16.27 -16.59
N MET A 184 -0.24 -15.29 -17.34
CA MET A 184 -1.46 -14.58 -17.00
C MET A 184 -2.65 -15.53 -16.90
N GLY A 185 -2.75 -16.50 -17.80
CA GLY A 185 -3.76 -17.56 -17.75
C GLY A 185 -3.67 -18.42 -16.49
N LYS A 186 -2.45 -18.77 -16.04
CA LYS A 186 -2.24 -19.49 -14.77
C LYS A 186 -2.64 -18.65 -13.56
N ILE A 187 -2.27 -17.36 -13.57
CA ILE A 187 -2.65 -16.41 -12.51
C ILE A 187 -4.18 -16.29 -12.45
N ALA A 188 -4.84 -16.08 -13.59
CA ALA A 188 -6.29 -15.97 -13.67
C ALA A 188 -7.00 -17.27 -13.25
N ALA A 189 -6.48 -18.43 -13.65
CA ALA A 189 -7.01 -19.72 -13.23
C ALA A 189 -6.88 -19.95 -11.72
N SER A 190 -5.87 -19.36 -11.06
CA SER A 190 -5.73 -19.44 -9.60
C SER A 190 -6.74 -18.61 -8.81
N TRP A 191 -7.47 -17.72 -9.48
CA TRP A 191 -8.46 -16.83 -8.85
C TRP A 191 -9.89 -17.39 -8.86
N VAL A 192 -10.14 -18.48 -9.61
CA VAL A 192 -11.44 -19.14 -9.76
C VAL A 192 -11.45 -20.44 -8.97
#